data_AF-A0A5B8QWB4-F1
#
_entry.id   AF-A0A5B8QWB4-F1
#
_cell.length_a   1.000
_cell.length_b   1.000
_cell.length_c   1.000
_cell.angle_alpha   90.00
_cell.angle_beta   90.00
_cell.angle_gamma   90.00
#
_symmetry.space_group_name_H-M   'P 1'
#
loop_
_entity.id
_entity.type
_entity.pdbx_description
1 polymer ?
#
loop_
_entity_poly.entity_id
_entity_poly.type
_entity_poly.pdbx_seq_one_letter_code
_entity_poly.pdbx_strand_id
1 'polypeptide(L)'
;MRHELYLLQQDNRLSCQLARELVSLIETVPYQQTTIELKLLELLACTQQKNRSLLMLMQLCESTAVEEQRIRQFKFSHCLNQHVNDWQQRREMNKLGQHFLPLLRHYLQEIQALELQFYQQLSLQNEQTTSGGQGHSQRAQNPT
;
A
#
# COMPACT_ATOMS: atom_id res chain seq x y z
N MET A 1 -1.23 9.10 15.46
CA MET A 1 -0.71 9.28 14.07
C MET A 1 0.57 8.50 13.75
N ARG A 2 1.66 8.57 14.54
CA ARG A 2 2.92 7.84 14.20
C ARG A 2 2.76 6.31 14.16
N HIS A 3 1.94 5.75 15.05
CA HIS A 3 1.70 4.31 15.12
C HIS A 3 0.87 3.81 13.93
N GLU A 4 -0.15 4.56 13.55
CA GLU A 4 -1.09 4.27 12.47
C GLU A 4 -0.39 4.36 11.10
N LEU A 5 0.50 5.34 10.94
CA LEU A 5 1.38 5.43 9.77
C LEU A 5 2.32 4.23 9.67
N TYR A 6 2.90 3.78 10.79
CA TYR A 6 3.77 2.60 10.82
C TYR A 6 3.00 1.32 10.42
N LEU A 7 1.79 1.13 10.94
CA LEU A 7 0.95 -0.01 10.56
C LEU A 7 0.61 0.00 9.06
N LEU A 8 0.26 1.16 8.51
CA LEU A 8 -0.01 1.30 7.07
C LEU A 8 1.22 0.93 6.22
N GLN A 9 2.43 1.31 6.65
CA GLN A 9 3.67 0.94 5.96
C GLN A 9 3.91 -0.57 6.00
N GLN A 10 3.66 -1.20 7.15
CA GLN A 10 3.78 -2.65 7.30
C GLN A 10 2.79 -3.38 6.37
N ASP A 11 1.54 -2.93 6.33
CA ASP A 11 0.49 -3.48 5.46
C ASP A 11 0.85 -3.29 3.97
N ASN A 12 1.40 -2.14 3.58
CA ASN A 12 1.88 -1.90 2.22
C ASN A 12 2.98 -2.90 1.81
N ARG A 13 4.00 -3.07 2.66
CA ARG A 13 5.10 -4.01 2.41
C ARG A 13 4.61 -5.45 2.26
N LEU A 14 3.73 -5.88 3.17
CA LEU A 14 3.12 -7.21 3.11
C LEU A 14 2.32 -7.40 1.83
N SER A 15 1.48 -6.42 1.46
CA SER A 15 0.67 -6.51 0.24
C SER A 15 1.52 -6.60 -1.03
N CYS A 16 2.66 -5.90 -1.07
CA CYS A 16 3.60 -5.97 -2.20
C CYS A 16 4.32 -7.32 -2.25
N GLN A 17 4.70 -7.86 -1.10
CA GLN A 17 5.32 -9.18 -1.02
C GLN A 17 4.36 -10.25 -1.55
N LEU A 18 3.11 -10.25 -1.09
CA LEU A 18 2.07 -11.18 -1.54
C LEU A 18 1.82 -11.07 -3.05
N ALA A 19 1.74 -9.86 -3.59
CA ALA A 19 1.57 -9.65 -5.02
C ALA A 19 2.76 -10.18 -5.84
N ARG A 20 4.00 -10.01 -5.38
CA ARG A 20 5.20 -10.57 -6.04
C ARG A 20 5.24 -12.09 -5.98
N GLU A 21 4.92 -12.67 -4.83
CA GLU A 21 4.80 -14.11 -4.65
C GLU A 21 3.76 -14.68 -5.62
N LEU A 22 2.59 -14.05 -5.71
CA LEU A 22 1.54 -14.45 -6.66
C LEU A 22 2.02 -14.36 -8.11
N VAL A 23 2.67 -13.26 -8.53
CA VAL A 23 3.23 -13.15 -9.87
C VAL A 23 4.19 -14.31 -10.16
N SER A 24 5.13 -14.58 -9.25
CA SER A 24 6.07 -15.69 -9.38
C SER A 24 5.35 -17.04 -9.49
N LEU A 25 4.40 -17.32 -8.60
CA LEU A 25 3.68 -18.60 -8.57
C LEU A 25 2.92 -18.86 -9.88
N ILE A 26 2.30 -17.82 -10.42
CA ILE A 26 1.53 -17.90 -11.67
C ILE A 26 2.44 -18.14 -12.87
N GLU A 27 3.63 -17.52 -12.88
CA GLU A 27 4.57 -17.59 -14.01
C GLU A 27 5.44 -18.84 -13.99
N THR A 28 5.84 -19.34 -12.81
CA THR A 28 6.91 -20.35 -12.73
C THR A 28 6.45 -21.75 -12.36
N VAL A 29 5.26 -21.92 -11.77
CA VAL A 29 4.86 -23.23 -11.24
C VAL A 29 3.47 -23.64 -11.73
N PRO A 30 3.36 -24.49 -12.76
CA PRO A 30 2.09 -25.15 -13.02
C PRO A 30 1.75 -26.05 -11.80
N TYR A 31 0.47 -26.14 -11.46
CA TYR A 31 -0.10 -27.05 -10.43
C TYR A 31 -0.03 -26.65 -8.94
N GLN A 32 0.32 -25.40 -8.59
CA GLN A 32 0.20 -24.90 -7.22
C GLN A 32 -1.14 -24.18 -6.93
N GLN A 33 -2.25 -24.75 -7.40
CA GLN A 33 -3.56 -24.10 -7.30
C GLN A 33 -3.95 -23.77 -5.85
N THR A 34 -3.78 -24.71 -4.90
CA THR A 34 -4.09 -24.44 -3.48
C THR A 34 -3.23 -23.32 -2.90
N THR A 35 -1.94 -23.27 -3.23
CA THR A 35 -1.04 -22.19 -2.78
C THR A 35 -1.44 -20.86 -3.37
N ILE A 36 -1.78 -20.82 -4.67
CA ILE A 36 -2.29 -19.63 -5.34
C ILE A 36 -3.58 -19.17 -4.64
N GLU A 37 -4.52 -20.07 -4.37
CA GLU A 37 -5.77 -19.74 -3.68
C GLU A 37 -5.53 -19.07 -2.33
N LEU A 38 -4.69 -19.68 -1.50
CA LEU A 38 -4.36 -19.11 -0.18
C LEU A 38 -3.73 -17.74 -0.32
N LYS A 39 -2.78 -17.57 -1.24
CA LYS A 39 -2.11 -16.29 -1.49
C LYS A 39 -3.05 -15.21 -2.03
N LEU A 40 -4.03 -15.59 -2.85
CA LEU A 40 -5.08 -14.70 -3.34
C LEU A 40 -5.96 -14.20 -2.19
N LEU A 41 -6.36 -15.09 -1.29
CA LEU A 41 -7.16 -14.74 -0.11
C LEU A 41 -6.37 -13.87 0.88
N GLU A 42 -5.08 -14.18 1.09
CA GLU A 42 -4.17 -13.35 1.88
C GLU A 42 -4.05 -11.94 1.29
N LEU A 43 -3.88 -11.82 -0.03
CA LEU A 43 -3.79 -10.52 -0.70
C LEU A 43 -5.11 -9.74 -0.58
N LEU A 44 -6.26 -10.39 -0.73
CA LEU A 44 -7.58 -9.77 -0.53
C LEU A 44 -7.73 -9.21 0.89
N ALA A 45 -7.43 -10.00 1.91
CA ALA A 45 -7.52 -9.56 3.30
C ALA A 45 -6.55 -8.41 3.59
N CYS A 46 -5.31 -8.53 3.12
CA CYS A 46 -4.27 -7.52 3.31
C CYS A 46 -4.64 -6.19 2.65
N THR A 47 -5.13 -6.22 1.41
CA THR A 47 -5.54 -5.01 0.68
C THR A 47 -6.75 -4.33 1.33
N GLN A 48 -7.73 -5.09 1.84
CA GLN A 48 -8.86 -4.55 2.60
C GLN A 48 -8.42 -3.84 3.87
N GLN A 49 -7.57 -4.50 4.68
CA GLN A 49 -7.07 -3.94 5.93
C GLN A 49 -6.25 -2.66 5.69
N LYS A 50 -5.32 -2.72 4.74
CA LYS A 50 -4.50 -1.58 4.30
C LYS A 50 -5.35 -0.39 3.85
N ASN A 51 -6.40 -0.65 3.08
CA ASN A 51 -7.31 0.38 2.60
C ASN A 51 -8.06 1.06 3.75
N ARG A 52 -8.53 0.28 4.72
CA ARG A 52 -9.16 0.80 5.94
C ARG A 52 -8.20 1.69 6.74
N SER A 53 -6.97 1.23 6.95
CA SER A 53 -5.93 1.99 7.65
C SER A 53 -5.62 3.32 6.95
N LEU A 54 -5.52 3.30 5.62
CA LEU A 54 -5.27 4.50 4.82
C LEU A 54 -6.43 5.50 4.90
N LEU A 55 -7.67 5.05 4.73
CA LEU A 55 -8.83 5.95 4.82
C LEU A 55 -8.96 6.58 6.20
N MET A 56 -8.73 5.80 7.26
CA MET A 56 -8.74 6.31 8.62
C MET A 56 -7.69 7.41 8.82
N LEU A 57 -6.46 7.20 8.34
CA LEU A 57 -5.40 8.20 8.38
C LEU A 57 -5.75 9.46 7.58
N MET A 58 -6.27 9.30 6.37
CA MET A 58 -6.67 10.44 5.54
C MET A 58 -7.78 11.26 6.18
N GLN A 59 -8.74 10.62 6.86
CA GLN A 59 -9.80 11.30 7.61
C GLN A 59 -9.25 12.04 8.84
N LEU A 60 -8.32 11.43 9.59
CA LEU A 60 -7.66 12.07 10.73
C LEU A 60 -6.84 13.30 10.34
N CYS A 61 -6.29 13.30 9.12
CA CYS A 61 -5.54 14.41 8.55
C CYS A 61 -6.40 15.39 7.73
N GLU A 62 -7.72 15.24 7.72
CA GLU A 62 -8.65 16.09 6.94
C GLU A 62 -8.27 16.21 5.45
N SER A 63 -7.75 15.12 4.87
CA SER A 63 -7.29 15.12 3.48
C SER A 63 -8.44 15.36 2.50
N THR A 64 -8.25 16.27 1.56
CA THR A 64 -9.21 16.57 0.50
C THR A 64 -9.32 15.46 -0.56
N ALA A 65 -8.36 14.52 -0.58
CA ALA A 65 -8.29 13.42 -1.55
C ALA A 65 -9.02 12.14 -1.10
N VAL A 66 -9.71 12.15 0.05
CA VAL A 66 -10.38 10.95 0.61
C VAL A 66 -11.35 10.30 -0.37
N GLU A 67 -12.15 11.11 -1.08
CA GLU A 67 -13.19 10.58 -1.96
C GLU A 67 -12.60 9.94 -3.23
N GLU A 68 -11.60 10.59 -3.83
CA GLU A 68 -10.86 10.01 -4.96
C GLU A 68 -10.21 8.68 -4.56
N GLN A 69 -9.61 8.64 -3.36
CA GLN A 69 -9.00 7.43 -2.84
C GLN A 69 -10.04 6.31 -2.60
N ARG A 70 -11.24 6.63 -2.08
CA ARG A 70 -12.33 5.66 -1.93
C ARG A 70 -12.74 5.05 -3.28
N ILE A 71 -12.91 5.87 -4.30
CA ILE A 71 -13.28 5.42 -5.65
C ILE A 71 -12.19 4.50 -6.22
N ARG A 72 -10.92 4.88 -6.10
CA ARG A 72 -9.79 4.08 -6.56
C ARG A 72 -9.73 2.72 -5.85
N GLN A 73 -9.87 2.71 -4.52
CA GLN A 73 -9.88 1.48 -3.73
C GLN A 73 -11.08 0.60 -4.04
N PHE A 74 -12.26 1.18 -4.26
CA PHE A 74 -13.45 0.44 -4.66
C PHE A 74 -13.24 -0.26 -6.00
N LYS A 75 -12.75 0.46 -7.02
CA LYS A 75 -12.46 -0.10 -8.35
C LYS A 75 -11.46 -1.26 -8.26
N PHE A 76 -10.36 -1.05 -7.54
CA PHE A 76 -9.35 -2.09 -7.35
C PHE A 76 -9.91 -3.32 -6.63
N SER A 77 -10.61 -3.12 -5.51
CA SER A 77 -11.18 -4.21 -4.72
C SER A 77 -12.25 -4.98 -5.50
N HIS A 78 -13.09 -4.29 -6.25
CA HIS A 78 -14.10 -4.92 -7.11
C HIS A 78 -13.43 -5.81 -8.16
N CYS A 79 -12.43 -5.29 -8.88
CA CYS A 79 -11.69 -6.03 -9.90
C CYS A 79 -10.95 -7.23 -9.30
N LEU A 80 -10.28 -7.05 -8.16
CA LEU A 80 -9.58 -8.12 -7.45
C LEU A 80 -10.54 -9.24 -7.02
N ASN A 81 -11.67 -8.90 -6.40
CA ASN A 81 -12.69 -9.88 -6.00
C ASN A 81 -13.27 -10.63 -7.20
N GLN A 82 -13.55 -9.92 -8.29
CA GLN A 82 -14.07 -10.55 -9.50
C GLN A 82 -13.10 -11.59 -10.06
N HIS A 83 -11.82 -11.24 -10.21
CA HIS A 83 -10.83 -12.19 -10.73
C HIS A 83 -10.58 -13.37 -9.79
N VAL A 84 -10.59 -13.15 -8.47
CA VAL A 84 -10.48 -14.24 -7.50
C VAL A 84 -11.69 -15.19 -7.60
N ASN A 85 -12.90 -14.66 -7.62
CA ASN A 85 -14.13 -15.46 -7.77
C ASN A 85 -14.14 -16.25 -9.08
N ASP A 86 -13.83 -15.60 -10.20
CA ASP A 86 -13.78 -16.24 -11.52
C ASP A 86 -12.76 -17.39 -11.55
N TRP A 87 -11.60 -17.19 -10.94
CA TRP A 87 -10.58 -18.23 -10.84
C TRP A 87 -10.99 -19.34 -9.88
N GLN A 88 -11.62 -19.04 -8.75
CA GLN A 88 -12.10 -20.07 -7.82
C GLN A 88 -13.13 -21.01 -8.45
N GLN A 89 -14.00 -20.48 -9.31
CA GLN A 89 -15.02 -21.25 -10.00
C GLN A 89 -14.45 -22.12 -11.12
N ARG A 90 -13.46 -21.61 -11.87
CA ARG A 90 -13.02 -22.25 -13.13
C ARG A 90 -11.65 -22.93 -13.04
N ARG A 91 -10.81 -22.53 -12.08
CA ARG A 91 -9.41 -22.97 -11.90
C ARG A 91 -8.56 -22.91 -13.18
N GLU A 92 -8.93 -22.01 -14.10
CA GLU A 92 -8.24 -21.83 -15.38
C GLU A 92 -6.98 -20.97 -15.19
N MET A 93 -5.82 -21.60 -15.18
CA MET A 93 -4.51 -20.92 -15.06
C MET A 93 -4.27 -19.90 -16.18
N ASN A 94 -4.79 -20.14 -17.38
CA ASN A 94 -4.67 -19.22 -18.51
C ASN A 94 -5.39 -17.88 -18.25
N LYS A 95 -6.59 -17.92 -17.63
CA LYS A 95 -7.34 -16.70 -17.28
C LYS A 95 -6.68 -15.94 -16.15
N LEU A 96 -6.10 -16.66 -15.18
CA LEU A 96 -5.29 -16.09 -14.12
C LEU A 96 -4.08 -15.34 -14.72
N GLY A 97 -3.33 -15.97 -15.63
CA GLY A 97 -2.22 -15.32 -16.32
C GLY A 97 -2.63 -14.09 -17.15
N GLN A 98 -3.74 -14.17 -17.88
CA GLN A 98 -4.16 -13.09 -18.79
C GLN A 98 -4.77 -11.88 -18.09
N HIS A 99 -5.54 -12.08 -17.02
CA HIS A 99 -6.31 -11.00 -16.40
C HIS A 99 -5.77 -10.62 -15.02
N PHE A 100 -5.27 -11.59 -14.26
CA PHE A 100 -4.79 -11.36 -12.90
C PHE A 100 -3.38 -10.77 -12.86
N LEU A 101 -2.45 -11.27 -13.70
CA LEU A 101 -1.08 -10.73 -13.73
C LEU A 101 -1.02 -9.24 -14.07
N PRO A 102 -1.75 -8.72 -15.08
CA PRO A 102 -1.75 -7.28 -15.36
C PRO A 102 -2.25 -6.45 -14.17
N LEU A 103 -3.29 -6.91 -13.47
CA LEU A 103 -3.81 -6.24 -12.27
C LEU A 103 -2.74 -6.19 -11.16
N LEU A 104 -2.08 -7.31 -10.87
CA LEU A 104 -1.03 -7.38 -9.85
C LEU A 104 0.16 -6.49 -10.19
N ARG A 105 0.59 -6.49 -11.46
CA ARG A 105 1.72 -5.66 -11.91
C ARG A 105 1.38 -4.18 -11.81
N HIS A 106 0.18 -3.79 -12.22
CA HIS A 106 -0.29 -2.42 -12.08
C HIS A 106 -0.35 -2.00 -10.60
N TYR A 107 -0.90 -2.85 -9.72
CA TYR A 107 -0.93 -2.63 -8.28
C TYR A 107 0.47 -2.40 -7.68
N LEU A 108 1.44 -3.24 -8.06
CA LEU A 108 2.82 -3.11 -7.62
C LEU A 108 3.46 -1.78 -8.06
N GLN A 109 3.22 -1.37 -9.32
CA GLN A 109 3.72 -0.09 -9.84
C GLN A 109 3.08 1.11 -9.13
N GLU A 110 1.76 1.07 -8.95
CA GLU A 110 1.02 2.12 -8.27
C GLU A 110 1.45 2.30 -6.82
N ILE A 111 1.65 1.21 -6.08
CA ILE A 111 2.12 1.29 -4.69
C ILE A 111 3.56 1.75 -4.61
N GLN A 112 4.43 1.28 -5.50
CA GLN A 112 5.81 1.78 -5.54
C GLN A 112 5.86 3.30 -5.78
N ALA A 113 5.00 3.82 -6.65
CA ALA A 113 4.91 5.26 -6.89
C ALA A 113 4.42 6.01 -5.63
N LEU A 114 3.40 5.49 -4.94
CA LEU A 114 2.87 6.08 -3.71
C LEU A 114 3.88 6.01 -2.56
N GLU A 115 4.58 4.88 -2.38
CA GLU A 115 5.64 4.73 -1.38
C GLU A 115 6.79 5.70 -1.66
N LEU A 116 7.22 5.84 -2.92
CA LEU A 116 8.27 6.79 -3.30
C LEU A 116 7.88 8.24 -3.00
N GLN A 117 6.66 8.65 -3.37
CA GLN A 117 6.13 9.98 -3.04
C GLN A 117 6.09 10.22 -1.54
N PHE A 118 5.71 9.20 -0.76
CA PHE A 118 5.65 9.27 0.69
C PHE A 118 7.04 9.42 1.32
N TYR A 119 8.04 8.65 0.88
CA TYR A 119 9.42 8.80 1.36
C TYR A 119 10.00 10.18 1.01
N GLN A 120 9.68 10.72 -0.18
CA GLN A 120 10.09 12.06 -0.58
C GLN A 120 9.47 13.12 0.33
N GLN A 121 8.17 13.05 0.63
CA GLN A 121 7.49 13.98 1.53
C GLN A 121 8.06 13.95 2.96
N LEU A 122 8.42 12.77 3.47
CA LEU A 122 9.06 12.63 4.78
C LEU A 122 10.49 13.21 4.81
N SER A 123 11.25 13.06 3.73
CA SER A 123 12.60 13.65 3.64
C SER A 123 12.53 15.19 3.72
N LEU A 124 11.56 15.79 3.03
CA LEU A 124 11.36 17.24 3.02
C LEU A 124 10.92 17.80 4.38
N GLN A 125 10.10 17.06 5.14
CA GLN A 125 9.71 17.47 6.49
C GLN A 125 10.88 17.41 7.50
N ASN A 126 11.79 16.45 7.36
CA ASN A 126 12.97 16.34 8.23
C ASN A 126 14.02 17.43 7.95
N GLU A 127 14.12 17.93 6.71
CA GLU A 127 14.99 19.06 6.35
C GLU A 127 14.42 20.40 6.86
N GLN A 128 13.10 20.58 6.83
CA GLN A 128 12.46 21.79 7.38
C GLN A 128 12.58 21.90 8.91
N THR A 129 12.55 20.77 9.63
CA THR A 129 12.70 20.75 11.09
C THR A 129 14.15 20.89 11.57
N THR A 130 15.14 20.65 10.71
CA THR A 130 16.56 20.83 11.05
C THR A 130 17.10 22.23 10.70
N SER A 131 16.41 23.01 9.86
CA SER A 131 16.82 24.40 9.54
C SER A 131 16.31 25.46 10.53
N GLY A 132 15.34 25.16 11.40
CA GLY A 132 14.75 26.11 12.36
C GLY A 132 15.44 26.19 13.74
N GLY A 133 16.52 25.42 13.96
CA GLY A 133 17.11 25.18 15.28
C GLY A 133 18.46 25.84 15.57
N GLN A 134 18.86 26.89 14.84
CA GLN A 134 20.09 27.62 15.14
C GLN A 134 19.82 29.13 15.16
N GLY A 135 19.61 29.70 16.36
CA GLY A 135 19.49 31.15 16.49
C GLY A 135 19.04 31.75 17.81
N HIS A 136 19.00 31.04 18.94
CA HIS A 136 18.79 31.67 20.25
C HIS A 136 19.86 31.27 21.25
N SER A 137 20.97 31.99 21.20
CA SER A 137 21.86 32.14 22.36
C SER A 137 22.45 33.54 22.34
N GLN A 138 21.69 34.51 22.85
CA GLN A 138 22.27 35.74 23.38
C GLN A 138 21.52 36.14 24.65
N ARG A 139 22.33 36.46 25.66
CA ARG A 139 22.03 37.30 26.83
C ARG A 139 21.56 36.56 28.10
N ALA A 140 22.52 35.90 28.73
CA ALA A 140 22.61 35.90 30.19
C ALA A 140 23.63 36.96 30.61
N GLN A 141 23.22 37.90 31.46
CA GLN A 141 23.93 38.42 32.65
C GLN A 141 23.47 39.86 32.99
N ASN A 142 22.67 39.96 34.05
CA ASN A 142 22.47 41.17 34.84
C ASN A 142 23.65 41.33 35.81
N PRO A 143 24.08 42.56 36.13
CA PRO A 143 24.77 42.84 37.38
C PRO A 143 23.89 43.64 38.34
N THR A 144 23.82 43.18 39.58
CA THR A 144 23.69 44.00 40.80
C THR A 144 25.02 44.62 41.16
#